data_AF-A0A8B3L3N0-F1
#
_entry.id   AF-A0A8B3L3N0-F1
#
_cell.length_a   1.000
_cell.length_b   1.000
_cell.length_c   1.000
_cell.angle_alpha   90.00
_cell.angle_beta   90.00
_cell.angle_gamma   90.00
#
_symmetry.space_group_name_H-M   'P 1'
#
loop_
_entity.id
_entity.type
_entity.pdbx_description
1 polymer ?
#
loop_
_entity_poly.entity_id
_entity_poly.type
_entity_poly.pdbx_seq_one_letter_code
_entity_poly.pdbx_strand_id
1 'polypeptide(L)'
;MIKLKYFAAVRAAQKSQRPVAEMPPFDIDRLRAKGLASRIAGFLFNDPRWLLALLRRFWPNLAFGNFLLVTKGVDVRDILERGDEFETPYGPEMAELARGSNFILGMQD
;
A
#
# COMPACT_ATOMS: atom_id res chain seq x y z
N MET A 1 14.36 24.79 0.04
CA MET A 1 13.76 23.52 0.52
C MET A 1 12.29 23.46 0.10
N ILE A 2 11.95 22.57 -0.82
CA ILE A 2 10.58 22.40 -1.34
C ILE A 2 9.74 21.74 -0.23
N LYS A 3 8.74 22.46 0.30
CA LYS A 3 7.80 21.92 1.31
C LYS A 3 6.66 21.22 0.59
N LEU A 4 6.81 19.93 0.30
CA LEU A 4 5.71 19.09 -0.20
C LEU A 4 4.61 19.00 0.87
N LYS A 5 3.35 19.27 0.48
CA LYS A 5 2.12 19.15 1.31
C LYS A 5 2.05 17.81 2.03
N TYR A 6 2.61 16.77 1.40
CA TYR A 6 2.66 15.39 1.88
C TYR A 6 3.22 15.25 3.31
N PHE A 7 4.30 15.97 3.65
CA PHE A 7 4.94 15.84 4.97
C PHE A 7 4.43 16.83 6.01
N ALA A 8 3.48 17.70 5.66
CA ALA A 8 2.97 18.70 6.60
C ALA A 8 2.25 18.05 7.78
N ALA A 9 1.41 17.04 7.50
CA ALA A 9 0.69 16.29 8.53
C ALA A 9 1.64 15.47 9.41
N VAL A 10 2.65 14.82 8.82
CA VAL A 10 3.66 14.04 9.55
C VAL A 10 4.44 14.94 10.50
N ARG A 11 4.93 16.10 10.03
CA ARG A 11 5.68 17.05 10.85
C ARG A 11 4.82 17.69 11.94
N ALA A 12 3.53 17.93 11.67
CA ALA A 12 2.60 18.42 12.69
C ALA A 12 2.36 17.37 13.79
N ALA A 13 2.17 16.11 13.41
CA ALA A 13 2.00 15.00 14.34
C ALA A 13 3.27 14.74 15.18
N GLN A 14 4.46 14.85 14.60
CA GLN A 14 5.73 14.73 15.32
C GLN A 14 5.93 15.85 16.34
N LYS A 15 5.50 17.08 16.02
CA LYS A 15 5.57 18.21 16.96
C LYS A 15 4.66 18.05 18.17
N SER A 16 3.52 17.36 18.02
CA SER A 16 2.59 17.08 19.11
C SER A 16 2.82 15.72 19.77
N GLN A 17 3.85 14.98 19.34
CA GLN A 17 4.13 13.64 19.84
C GLN A 17 4.71 13.70 21.25
N ARG A 18 4.09 12.96 22.18
CA ARG A 18 4.56 12.84 23.57
C ARG A 18 5.84 11.99 23.65
N PRO A 19 6.66 12.16 24.70
CA PRO A 19 7.79 11.27 24.94
C PRO A 19 7.35 9.80 24.97
N VAL A 20 8.14 8.90 24.37
CA VAL A 20 7.82 7.46 24.27
C VAL A 20 7.60 6.83 25.65
N ALA A 21 8.29 7.31 26.68
CA ALA A 21 8.15 6.84 28.06
C ALA A 21 6.77 7.12 28.67
N GLU A 22 6.03 8.10 28.16
CA GLU A 22 4.68 8.45 28.61
C GLU A 22 3.59 7.82 27.74
N MET A 23 3.97 7.08 26.70
CA MET A 23 3.02 6.43 25.82
C MET A 23 2.51 5.13 26.43
N PRO A 24 1.20 4.84 26.31
CA PRO A 24 0.68 3.54 26.68
C PRO A 24 1.36 2.43 25.85
N PRO A 25 1.51 1.20 26.38
CA PRO A 25 2.07 0.07 25.64
C PRO A 25 1.45 -0.08 24.25
N PHE A 26 2.19 -0.55 23.26
CA PHE A 26 1.63 -0.79 21.93
C PHE A 26 0.49 -1.82 22.04
N ASP A 27 -0.64 -1.50 21.40
CA ASP A 27 -1.83 -2.35 21.38
C ASP A 27 -2.46 -2.25 19.99
N ILE A 28 -2.35 -3.34 19.24
CA ILE A 28 -2.87 -3.44 17.88
C ILE A 28 -4.40 -3.33 17.84
N ASP A 29 -5.09 -3.66 18.92
CA ASP A 29 -6.55 -3.58 18.99
C ASP A 29 -7.07 -2.14 19.12
N ARG A 30 -6.19 -1.16 19.38
CA ARG A 30 -6.55 0.27 19.25
C ARG A 30 -6.69 0.73 17.81
N LEU A 31 -6.00 0.07 16.87
CA LEU A 31 -6.13 0.36 15.43
C LEU A 31 -7.38 -0.32 14.84
N ARG A 32 -7.96 -1.29 15.55
CA ARG A 32 -9.18 -1.99 15.12
C ARG A 32 -10.35 -1.01 15.20
N ALA A 33 -10.92 -0.66 14.05
CA ALA A 33 -12.15 0.12 13.98
C ALA A 33 -13.25 -0.59 14.80
N LYS A 34 -13.93 0.16 15.68
CA LYS A 34 -14.99 -0.37 16.55
C LYS A 34 -16.34 0.10 16.03
N GLY A 35 -17.13 -0.82 15.47
CA GLY A 35 -18.51 -0.53 15.02
C GLY A 35 -19.08 -1.61 14.11
N LEU A 36 -20.41 -1.70 14.03
CA LEU A 36 -21.08 -2.67 13.13
C LEU A 36 -20.65 -2.48 11.67
N ALA A 37 -20.52 -1.22 11.22
CA ALA A 37 -20.03 -0.88 9.88
C ALA A 37 -18.60 -1.40 9.62
N SER A 38 -17.72 -1.36 10.64
CA SER A 38 -16.36 -1.91 10.52
C SER A 38 -16.33 -3.43 10.45
N ARG A 39 -17.30 -4.13 11.05
CA ARG A 39 -17.44 -5.59 10.93
C ARG A 39 -17.99 -5.99 9.57
N ILE A 40 -18.94 -5.23 9.04
CA ILE A 40 -19.50 -5.43 7.69
C ILE A 40 -18.44 -5.13 6.64
N ALA A 41 -17.74 -3.99 6.74
CA ALA A 41 -16.61 -3.67 5.87
C ALA A 41 -15.51 -4.74 6.01
N GLY A 42 -15.16 -5.12 7.23
CA GLY A 42 -14.23 -6.21 7.49
C GLY A 42 -14.66 -7.50 6.80
N PHE A 43 -15.92 -7.92 6.89
CA PHE A 43 -16.40 -9.12 6.22
C PHE A 43 -16.35 -9.03 4.67
N LEU A 44 -16.75 -7.89 4.10
CA LEU A 44 -16.73 -7.68 2.64
C LEU A 44 -15.32 -7.57 2.06
N PHE A 45 -14.38 -6.98 2.82
CA PHE A 45 -13.00 -6.72 2.38
C PHE A 45 -11.96 -7.71 2.93
N ASN A 46 -12.30 -8.55 3.92
CA ASN A 46 -11.38 -9.56 4.48
C ASN A 46 -11.01 -10.62 3.45
N ASP A 47 -11.95 -10.96 2.57
CA ASP A 47 -11.70 -11.90 1.49
C ASP A 47 -11.93 -11.23 0.14
N PRO A 48 -10.90 -10.60 -0.46
CA PRO A 48 -11.05 -9.98 -1.77
C PRO A 48 -11.22 -11.00 -2.91
N ARG A 49 -11.12 -12.32 -2.66
CA ARG A 49 -11.11 -13.34 -3.71
C ARG A 49 -12.40 -13.36 -4.53
N TRP A 50 -13.56 -13.11 -3.92
CA TRP A 50 -14.84 -13.07 -4.64
C TRP A 50 -14.89 -11.90 -5.63
N LEU A 51 -14.42 -10.72 -5.19
CA LEU A 51 -14.35 -9.52 -6.03
C LEU A 51 -13.32 -9.69 -7.15
N LEU A 52 -12.15 -10.25 -6.84
CA LEU A 52 -11.11 -10.54 -7.83
C LEU A 52 -11.57 -11.59 -8.84
N ALA A 53 -12.36 -12.58 -8.44
CA ALA A 53 -12.95 -13.56 -9.34
C ALA A 53 -13.96 -12.91 -10.30
N LEU A 54 -14.78 -11.98 -9.80
CA LEU A 54 -15.71 -11.20 -10.61
C LEU A 54 -14.97 -10.31 -11.61
N LEU A 55 -13.97 -9.56 -11.16
CA LEU A 55 -13.14 -8.73 -12.02
C LEU A 55 -12.44 -9.57 -13.09
N ARG A 56 -11.83 -10.70 -12.72
CA ARG A 56 -11.18 -11.61 -13.69
C ARG A 56 -12.15 -12.13 -14.76
N ARG A 57 -13.43 -12.31 -14.43
CA ARG A 57 -14.44 -12.83 -15.36
C ARG A 57 -14.94 -11.79 -16.34
N PHE A 58 -15.19 -10.56 -15.87
CA PHE A 58 -15.87 -9.53 -16.66
C PHE A 58 -14.92 -8.44 -17.18
N TRP A 59 -13.92 -8.04 -16.39
CA TRP A 59 -12.95 -7.00 -16.74
C TRP A 59 -11.53 -7.39 -16.28
N PRO A 60 -10.90 -8.37 -16.94
CA PRO A 60 -9.61 -8.89 -16.51
C PRO A 60 -8.48 -7.83 -16.53
N ASN A 61 -8.60 -6.85 -17.43
CA ASN A 61 -7.70 -5.71 -17.61
C ASN A 61 -8.52 -4.43 -17.49
N LEU A 62 -8.59 -3.87 -16.29
CA LEU A 62 -9.37 -2.66 -16.00
C LEU A 62 -8.45 -1.43 -16.03
N ALA A 63 -8.59 -0.59 -17.06
CA ALA A 63 -7.86 0.67 -17.16
C ALA A 63 -8.64 1.79 -16.46
N PHE A 64 -7.96 2.57 -15.62
CA PHE A 64 -8.50 3.78 -15.00
C PHE A 64 -7.44 4.87 -14.93
N GLY A 65 -7.59 5.90 -15.78
CA GLY A 65 -6.59 6.96 -15.95
C GLY A 65 -5.25 6.38 -16.40
N ASN A 66 -4.19 6.62 -15.62
CA ASN A 66 -2.85 6.11 -15.89
C ASN A 66 -2.56 4.76 -15.20
N PHE A 67 -3.58 4.10 -14.64
CA PHE A 67 -3.43 2.82 -13.96
C PHE A 67 -4.11 1.70 -14.74
N LEU A 68 -3.44 0.57 -14.85
CA LEU A 68 -4.00 -0.66 -15.40
C LEU A 68 -4.02 -1.73 -14.31
N LEU A 69 -5.21 -2.17 -13.93
CA LEU A 69 -5.39 -3.30 -13.01
C LEU A 69 -5.50 -4.60 -13.83
N VAL A 70 -4.50 -5.46 -13.70
CA VAL A 70 -4.42 -6.77 -14.38
C VAL A 70 -4.67 -7.88 -13.38
N THR A 71 -5.61 -8.78 -13.69
CA THR A 71 -6.08 -9.82 -12.73
C THR A 71 -5.92 -11.26 -13.23
N LYS A 72 -5.59 -11.46 -14.51
CA LYS A 72 -5.29 -12.77 -15.09
C LYS A 72 -3.85 -13.17 -14.80
N GLY A 73 -3.66 -14.38 -14.29
CA GLY A 73 -2.34 -14.84 -13.86
C GLY A 73 -1.29 -14.93 -14.98
N VAL A 74 -1.71 -15.20 -16.22
CA VAL A 74 -0.80 -15.23 -17.37
C VAL A 74 -0.28 -13.82 -17.67
N ASP A 75 -1.19 -12.86 -17.81
CA ASP A 75 -0.86 -11.47 -18.09
C ASP A 75 -0.05 -10.82 -16.95
N VAL A 76 -0.35 -11.15 -15.69
CA VAL A 76 0.45 -10.70 -14.53
C VAL A 76 1.88 -11.21 -14.60
N ARG A 77 2.09 -12.48 -14.96
CA ARG A 77 3.44 -13.04 -15.07
C ARG A 77 4.22 -12.40 -16.21
N ASP A 78 3.60 -12.24 -17.37
CA ASP A 78 4.21 -11.58 -18.52
C ASP A 78 4.69 -10.17 -18.19
N ILE A 79 3.87 -9.37 -17.49
CA ILE A 79 4.25 -8.02 -17.06
C ILE A 79 5.38 -8.04 -16.03
N LEU A 80 5.34 -8.96 -15.06
CA LEU A 80 6.38 -9.07 -14.04
C LEU A 80 7.72 -9.57 -14.59
N GLU A 81 7.70 -10.37 -15.66
CA GLU A 81 8.91 -10.83 -16.35
C GLU A 81 9.58 -9.71 -17.18
N ARG A 82 8.81 -8.69 -17.57
CA ARG A 82 9.25 -7.50 -18.33
C ARG A 82 9.60 -6.33 -17.42
N GLY A 83 10.40 -6.58 -16.38
CA GLY A 83 10.79 -5.59 -15.38
C GLY A 83 11.61 -4.42 -15.94
N ASP A 84 12.15 -4.55 -17.15
CA ASP A 84 12.83 -3.50 -17.92
C ASP A 84 11.85 -2.51 -18.57
N GLU A 85 10.62 -2.93 -18.86
CA GLU A 85 9.57 -2.06 -19.36
C GLU A 85 8.66 -1.51 -18.24
N PHE A 86 8.47 -2.30 -17.19
CA PHE A 86 7.60 -1.98 -16.06
C PHE A 86 8.40 -1.85 -14.76
N GLU A 87 9.08 -0.71 -14.61
CA GLU A 87 9.84 -0.40 -13.42
C GLU A 87 8.96 -0.20 -12.18
N THR A 88 9.48 -0.57 -11.01
CA THR A 88 8.78 -0.34 -9.74
C THR A 88 8.82 1.16 -9.39
N PRO A 89 7.66 1.84 -9.31
CA PRO A 89 7.62 3.30 -9.20
C PRO A 89 7.97 3.86 -7.81
N TYR A 90 8.35 2.99 -6.86
CA TYR A 90 8.58 3.32 -5.45
C TYR A 90 10.05 3.31 -5.03
N GLY A 91 10.98 3.26 -5.98
CA GLY A 91 12.43 3.23 -5.70
C GLY A 91 12.89 4.27 -4.65
N PRO A 92 12.61 5.58 -4.83
CA PRO A 92 13.08 6.60 -3.90
C PRO A 92 12.36 6.59 -2.54
N GLU A 93 11.05 6.30 -2.49
CA GLU A 93 10.28 6.22 -1.25
C GLU A 93 10.68 5.00 -0.40
N MET A 94 11.03 3.89 -1.04
CA MET A 94 11.48 2.67 -0.35
C MET A 94 12.90 2.79 0.19
N ALA A 95 13.79 3.52 -0.50
CA ALA A 95 15.11 3.84 0.01
C ALA A 95 15.05 4.66 1.33
N GLU A 96 14.08 5.57 1.45
CA GLU A 96 13.82 6.34 2.67
C GLU A 96 13.22 5.46 3.79
N LEU A 97 12.23 4.61 3.46
CA LEU A 97 11.59 3.70 4.42
C LEU A 97 12.55 2.64 4.96
N ALA A 98 13.50 2.18 4.14
CA ALA A 98 14.45 1.15 4.51
C ALA A 98 15.77 1.67 5.10
N ARG A 99 15.86 2.98 5.38
CA ARG A 99 17.07 3.65 5.94
C ARG A 99 18.35 3.27 5.17
N GLY A 100 18.27 3.14 3.85
CA GLY A 100 19.40 2.79 2.98
C GLY A 100 19.64 1.28 2.75
N SER A 101 18.74 0.39 3.17
CA SER A 101 18.83 -1.04 2.84
C SER A 101 17.75 -1.47 1.83
N ASN A 102 18.12 -1.65 0.55
CA ASN A 102 17.22 -1.97 -0.58
C ASN A 102 16.59 -3.39 -0.55
N PHE A 103 16.43 -4.01 0.62
CA PHE A 103 16.16 -5.45 0.72
C PHE A 103 14.69 -5.87 0.50
N ILE A 104 13.74 -4.93 0.35
CA ILE A 104 12.32 -5.29 0.49
C ILE A 104 11.57 -5.54 -0.83
N LEU A 105 12.06 -5.08 -2.00
CA LEU A 105 11.19 -5.03 -3.20
C LEU A 105 11.81 -5.43 -4.55
N GLY A 106 12.97 -6.09 -4.58
CA GLY A 106 13.58 -6.50 -5.86
C GLY A 106 13.88 -5.31 -6.77
N MET A 107 14.23 -4.16 -6.18
CA MET A 107 14.72 -3.01 -6.92
C MET A 107 16.02 -3.41 -7.64
N GLN A 108 16.12 -3.05 -8.92
CA GLN A 108 17.39 -3.16 -9.65
C GLN A 108 18.41 -2.17 -9.04
N ASP A 109 19.68 -2.56 -9.03
CA ASP A 109 20.79 -1.79 -8.45
C ASP A 109 21.03 -0.44 -9.15
#